data_AF-A0A1Y4W4G9-F1
#
_entry.id   AF-A0A1Y4W4G9-F1
#
_cell.length_a   1.000
_cell.length_b   1.000
_cell.length_c   1.000
_cell.angle_alpha   90.00
_cell.angle_beta   90.00
_cell.angle_gamma   90.00
#
_symmetry.space_group_name_H-M   'P 1'
#
loop_
_entity.id
_entity.type
_entity.pdbx_description
1 polymer ?
#
loop_
_entity_poly.entity_id
_entity_poly.type
_entity_poly.pdbx_seq_one_letter_code
_entity_poly.pdbx_strand_id
1 'polypeptide(L)'
;MAAGCAALLLLSWLMAITAKSDTQRQAELIAQAQAYLEDEVYIRCVPVLEEAVGYSGKHTEQAEELLKQVYIHLFDQSGYRSKYTSLLEQQMARKDPKPDVFREAAEYYLDISKESTALEVLRDGIAKTGDQGLVDLYEANRYLFKLERSTYQNVTATVGNTIQVQLDGKWGLADATGSLLIPCQYDKVSTCWNGRTIVSEDGLITAVDQNNNRLAKLHEQAGDFGNYAQDRVALKLEDGWHRASGEFAVGSAAFEEIGMYSDGYAPAKSGGKWGVVDLENEWLVPPEYDQIIQDELGRCYAQGAVFVRQGDQVLLLVDGEQVGEPYQDARPFADGYAAVERDGRWGFIDTQGNVQIDFRFDDALSFGQHLAAVKDGDFWGYVSLSGEMVIEPLFLQAKSFSQGSAPVRTADGWQFITLLEYEKGLSL
;
A
#
# COMPACT_ATOMS: atom_id res chain seq x y z
N MET A 1 25.02 53.58 -54.45
CA MET A 1 24.62 52.94 -53.18
C MET A 1 23.11 52.72 -53.03
N ALA A 2 22.22 53.57 -53.58
CA ALA A 2 20.76 53.39 -53.45
C ALA A 2 20.16 52.16 -54.19
N ALA A 3 20.75 51.74 -55.33
CA ALA A 3 20.25 50.59 -56.10
C ALA A 3 20.54 49.22 -55.45
N GLY A 4 21.60 49.11 -54.63
CA GLY A 4 21.96 47.88 -53.93
C GLY A 4 21.07 47.55 -52.74
N CYS A 5 20.64 48.58 -51.98
CA CYS A 5 19.69 48.39 -50.88
C CYS A 5 18.27 48.03 -51.37
N ALA A 6 17.84 48.55 -52.52
CA ALA A 6 16.55 48.21 -53.11
C ALA A 6 16.49 46.75 -53.60
N ALA A 7 17.59 46.24 -54.17
CA ALA A 7 17.68 44.84 -54.61
C ALA A 7 17.70 43.86 -53.42
N LEU A 8 18.36 44.20 -52.31
CA LEU A 8 18.38 43.38 -51.09
C LEU A 8 17.03 43.39 -50.36
N LEU A 9 16.31 44.51 -50.37
CA LEU A 9 14.94 44.59 -49.83
C LEU A 9 13.93 43.87 -50.73
N LEU A 10 14.10 43.90 -52.05
CA LEU A 10 13.29 43.12 -52.99
C LEU A 10 13.56 41.62 -52.86
N LEU A 11 14.82 41.21 -52.68
CA LEU A 11 15.20 39.81 -52.42
C LEU A 11 14.73 39.34 -51.04
N SER A 12 14.76 40.18 -50.01
CA SER A 12 14.21 39.83 -48.69
C SER A 12 12.67 39.79 -48.71
N TRP A 13 12.01 40.68 -49.46
CA TRP A 13 10.57 40.60 -49.71
C TRP A 13 10.20 39.39 -50.55
N LEU A 14 10.95 39.04 -51.60
CA LEU A 14 10.73 37.83 -52.41
C LEU A 14 10.98 36.56 -51.59
N MET A 15 11.98 36.53 -50.72
CA MET A 15 12.20 35.41 -49.79
C MET A 15 11.11 35.33 -48.72
N ALA A 16 10.57 36.46 -48.24
CA ALA A 16 9.44 36.48 -47.31
C ALA A 16 8.09 36.10 -47.98
N ILE A 17 7.93 36.39 -49.29
CA ILE A 17 6.76 36.01 -50.10
C ILE A 17 6.81 34.54 -50.55
N THR A 18 8.02 33.95 -50.59
CA THR A 18 8.22 32.53 -50.95
C THR A 18 8.51 31.62 -49.76
N ALA A 19 8.73 32.17 -48.57
CA ALA A 19 8.79 31.41 -47.33
C ALA A 19 7.41 30.80 -47.06
N LYS A 20 7.31 29.48 -47.27
CA LYS A 20 6.10 28.73 -46.92
C LYS A 20 5.82 28.90 -45.45
N SER A 21 4.55 29.05 -45.09
CA SER A 21 4.20 29.01 -43.67
C SER A 21 4.53 27.63 -43.11
N ASP A 22 4.89 27.57 -41.83
CA ASP A 22 5.16 26.31 -41.12
C ASP A 22 4.02 25.30 -41.30
N THR A 23 2.77 25.80 -41.34
CA THR A 23 1.58 24.98 -41.62
C THR A 23 1.55 24.38 -43.02
N GLN A 24 1.96 25.12 -44.05
CA GLN A 24 2.05 24.60 -45.42
C GLN A 24 3.18 23.57 -45.53
N ARG A 25 4.33 23.86 -44.91
CA ARG A 25 5.46 22.93 -44.88
C ARG A 25 5.10 21.62 -44.18
N GLN A 26 4.43 21.69 -43.04
CA GLN A 26 3.95 20.54 -42.28
C GLN A 26 3.00 19.67 -43.11
N ALA A 27 2.07 20.27 -43.86
CA ALA A 27 1.15 19.54 -44.74
C ALA A 27 1.87 18.75 -45.85
N GLU A 28 2.90 19.35 -46.46
CA GLU A 28 3.69 18.70 -47.51
C GLU A 28 4.51 17.52 -46.98
N LEU A 29 5.12 17.69 -45.80
CA LEU A 29 5.86 16.63 -45.13
C LEU A 29 4.95 15.45 -44.77
N ILE A 30 3.74 15.72 -44.26
CA ILE A 30 2.74 14.67 -43.98
C ILE A 30 2.34 13.94 -45.27
N ALA A 31 2.05 14.66 -46.36
CA ALA A 31 1.70 14.03 -47.63
C ALA A 31 2.85 13.17 -48.19
N GLN A 32 4.10 13.62 -48.04
CA GLN A 32 5.27 12.84 -48.42
C GLN A 32 5.41 11.57 -47.56
N ALA A 33 5.22 11.69 -46.25
CA ALA A 33 5.25 10.54 -45.34
C ALA A 33 4.14 9.53 -45.65
N GLN A 34 2.94 9.99 -46.00
CA GLN A 34 1.82 9.13 -46.41
C GLN A 34 2.16 8.31 -47.67
N ALA A 35 2.81 8.90 -48.68
CA ALA A 35 3.26 8.16 -49.85
C ALA A 35 4.27 7.04 -49.48
N TYR A 36 5.19 7.30 -48.55
CA TYR A 36 6.08 6.25 -48.04
C TYR A 36 5.35 5.18 -47.23
N LEU A 37 4.31 5.55 -46.47
CA LEU A 37 3.49 4.61 -45.70
C LEU A 37 2.68 3.68 -46.60
N GLU A 38 2.13 4.18 -47.72
CA GLU A 38 1.43 3.37 -48.73
C GLU A 38 2.35 2.27 -49.30
N ASP A 39 3.64 2.56 -49.41
CA ASP A 39 4.67 1.62 -49.88
C ASP A 39 5.34 0.82 -48.73
N GLU A 40 4.85 0.93 -47.49
CA GLU A 40 5.41 0.31 -46.26
C GLU A 40 6.89 0.68 -45.98
N VAL A 41 7.34 1.86 -46.43
CA VAL A 41 8.73 2.34 -46.31
C VAL A 41 8.93 3.19 -45.05
N TYR A 42 8.69 2.60 -43.88
CA TYR A 42 8.67 3.29 -42.58
C TYR A 42 9.94 4.10 -42.26
N ILE A 43 11.13 3.57 -42.59
CA ILE A 43 12.41 4.22 -42.28
C ILE A 43 12.57 5.57 -43.01
N ARG A 44 11.92 5.75 -44.17
CA ARG A 44 11.93 7.01 -44.92
C ARG A 44 10.91 8.01 -44.38
N CYS A 45 9.88 7.55 -43.68
CA CYS A 45 8.91 8.41 -43.01
C CYS A 45 9.53 9.18 -41.84
N VAL A 46 10.43 8.54 -41.08
CA VAL A 46 11.01 9.08 -39.83
C VAL A 46 11.53 10.52 -39.95
N PRO A 47 12.53 10.84 -40.80
CA PRO A 47 13.08 12.20 -40.84
C PRO A 47 12.07 13.24 -41.33
N VAL A 48 11.13 12.83 -42.19
CA VAL A 48 10.08 13.70 -42.74
C VAL A 48 9.05 14.05 -41.67
N LEU A 49 8.64 13.06 -40.88
CA LEU A 49 7.69 13.23 -39.80
C LEU A 49 8.33 13.92 -38.58
N GLU A 50 9.58 13.62 -38.24
CA GLU A 50 10.33 14.35 -37.19
C GLU A 50 10.45 15.85 -37.55
N GLU A 51 10.71 16.20 -38.82
CA GLU A 51 10.68 17.59 -39.28
C GLU A 51 9.27 18.19 -39.14
N ALA A 52 8.23 17.44 -39.53
CA ALA A 52 6.84 17.91 -39.42
C ALA A 52 6.40 18.19 -37.98
N VAL A 53 6.80 17.34 -37.02
CA VAL A 53 6.53 17.49 -35.60
C VAL A 53 7.30 18.67 -34.99
N GLY A 54 8.45 19.03 -35.56
CA GLY A 54 9.22 20.21 -35.14
C GLY A 54 8.47 21.55 -35.33
N TYR A 55 7.42 21.57 -36.16
CA TYR A 55 6.56 22.73 -36.35
C TYR A 55 5.35 22.70 -35.40
N SER A 56 4.98 23.87 -34.86
CA SER A 56 3.72 24.05 -34.13
C SER A 56 2.64 24.59 -35.06
N GLY A 57 1.57 23.82 -35.28
CA GLY A 57 0.51 24.22 -36.19
C GLY A 57 -0.67 23.26 -36.19
N LYS A 58 -1.61 23.51 -37.12
CA LYS A 58 -2.88 22.77 -37.21
C LYS A 58 -2.72 21.27 -37.48
N HIS A 59 -1.57 20.84 -38.01
CA HIS A 59 -1.32 19.45 -38.39
C HIS A 59 -0.33 18.75 -37.46
N THR A 60 0.10 19.40 -36.36
CA THR A 60 1.09 18.81 -35.43
C THR A 60 0.58 17.49 -34.87
N GLU A 61 -0.67 17.41 -34.40
CA GLU A 61 -1.22 16.17 -33.87
C GLU A 61 -1.30 15.05 -34.91
N GLN A 62 -1.62 15.39 -36.16
CA GLN A 62 -1.63 14.42 -37.26
C GLN A 62 -0.22 13.89 -37.56
N ALA A 63 0.78 14.76 -37.60
CA ALA A 63 2.17 14.37 -37.83
C ALA A 63 2.68 13.46 -36.71
N GLU A 64 2.36 13.77 -35.46
CA GLU A 64 2.75 12.96 -34.30
C GLU A 64 2.09 11.59 -34.31
N GLU A 65 0.81 11.51 -34.64
CA GLU A 65 0.09 10.24 -34.73
C GLU A 65 0.72 9.32 -35.80
N LEU A 66 1.02 9.85 -36.99
CA LEU A 66 1.76 9.11 -38.01
C LEU A 66 3.17 8.72 -37.55
N LEU A 67 3.86 9.60 -36.81
CA LEU A 67 5.20 9.34 -36.32
C LEU A 67 5.20 8.21 -35.28
N LYS A 68 4.23 8.20 -34.37
CA LYS A 68 4.02 7.10 -33.40
C LYS A 68 3.82 5.76 -34.12
N GLN A 69 2.93 5.72 -35.12
CA GLN A 69 2.69 4.51 -35.92
C GLN A 69 3.97 4.02 -36.60
N VAL A 70 4.73 4.93 -37.22
CA VAL A 70 6.04 4.61 -37.83
C VAL A 70 7.03 4.07 -36.80
N TYR A 71 7.10 4.66 -35.61
CA TYR A 71 7.98 4.16 -34.55
C TYR A 71 7.59 2.75 -34.10
N ILE A 72 6.30 2.46 -33.93
CA ILE A 72 5.80 1.12 -33.56
C ILE A 72 6.27 0.07 -34.58
N HIS A 73 6.15 0.34 -35.88
CA HIS A 73 6.64 -0.55 -36.94
C HIS A 73 8.17 -0.75 -36.93
N LEU A 74 8.91 0.13 -36.26
CA LEU A 74 10.37 0.10 -36.18
C LEU A 74 10.89 -0.32 -34.79
N PHE A 75 10.04 -0.80 -33.88
CA PHE A 75 10.41 -1.13 -32.50
C PHE A 75 11.52 -2.17 -32.35
N ASP A 76 11.68 -3.07 -33.31
CA ASP A 76 12.75 -4.07 -33.32
C ASP A 76 14.13 -3.46 -33.65
N GLN A 77 14.14 -2.23 -34.19
CA GLN A 77 15.36 -1.49 -34.43
C GLN A 77 15.73 -0.65 -33.21
N SER A 78 17.03 -0.60 -32.89
CA SER A 78 17.52 0.11 -31.71
C SER A 78 17.14 1.59 -31.73
N GLY A 79 16.55 2.06 -30.63
CA GLY A 79 16.27 3.48 -30.38
C GLY A 79 14.84 3.93 -30.66
N TYR A 80 14.06 3.23 -31.48
CA TYR A 80 12.70 3.67 -31.83
C TYR A 80 11.70 3.55 -30.69
N ARG A 81 11.85 2.55 -29.81
CA ARG A 81 11.07 2.48 -28.56
C ARG A 81 11.28 3.72 -27.69
N SER A 82 12.52 4.15 -27.52
CA SER A 82 12.83 5.37 -26.76
C SER A 82 12.28 6.63 -27.43
N LYS A 83 12.35 6.71 -28.77
CA LYS A 83 11.74 7.83 -29.50
C LYS A 83 10.21 7.89 -29.34
N TYR A 84 9.55 6.74 -29.35
CA TYR A 84 8.11 6.62 -29.09
C TYR A 84 7.75 7.08 -27.69
N THR A 85 8.43 6.59 -26.66
CA THR A 85 8.15 7.00 -25.27
C THR A 85 8.45 8.48 -25.06
N SER A 86 9.53 9.02 -25.63
CA SER A 86 9.83 10.46 -25.56
C SER A 86 8.78 11.33 -26.24
N LEU A 87 8.16 10.85 -27.32
CA LEU A 87 7.06 11.57 -27.97
C LEU A 87 5.81 11.60 -27.09
N LEU A 88 5.46 10.47 -26.46
CA LEU A 88 4.36 10.41 -25.48
C LEU A 88 4.62 11.35 -24.29
N GLU A 89 5.82 11.35 -23.73
CA GLU A 89 6.22 12.26 -22.65
C GLU A 89 6.04 13.74 -23.03
N GLN A 90 6.44 14.12 -24.26
CA GLN A 90 6.23 15.48 -24.77
C GLN A 90 4.75 15.82 -24.90
N GLN A 91 3.92 14.89 -25.36
CA GLN A 91 2.47 15.10 -25.47
C GLN A 91 1.79 15.23 -24.10
N MET A 92 2.20 14.43 -23.11
CA MET A 92 1.70 14.49 -21.72
C MET A 92 2.16 15.74 -20.96
N ALA A 93 3.27 16.36 -21.38
CA ALA A 93 3.81 17.58 -20.78
C ALA A 93 3.21 18.89 -21.33
N ARG A 94 2.25 18.81 -22.27
CA ARG A 94 1.57 19.99 -22.84
C ARG A 94 0.76 20.73 -21.79
N LYS A 95 0.46 22.01 -22.08
CA LYS A 95 -0.41 22.85 -21.23
C LYS A 95 -1.84 22.30 -21.11
N ASP A 96 -2.32 21.64 -22.17
CA ASP A 96 -3.64 21.02 -22.24
C ASP A 96 -3.46 19.56 -22.70
N PRO A 97 -3.01 18.67 -21.80
CA PRO A 97 -2.68 17.31 -22.17
C PRO A 97 -3.96 16.47 -22.30
N LYS A 98 -4.02 15.60 -23.31
CA LYS A 98 -5.21 14.80 -23.61
C LYS A 98 -5.22 13.49 -22.83
N PRO A 99 -6.36 13.07 -22.24
CA PRO A 99 -6.47 11.79 -21.54
C PRO A 99 -6.00 10.58 -22.36
N ASP A 100 -6.32 10.56 -23.65
CA ASP A 100 -5.98 9.45 -24.55
C ASP A 100 -4.46 9.20 -24.64
N VAL A 101 -3.63 10.24 -24.50
CA VAL A 101 -2.17 10.11 -24.52
C VAL A 101 -1.67 9.37 -23.27
N PHE A 102 -2.22 9.69 -22.09
CA PHE A 102 -1.90 8.98 -20.85
C PHE A 102 -2.37 7.54 -20.91
N ARG A 103 -3.56 7.29 -21.47
CA ARG A 103 -4.08 5.94 -21.66
C ARG A 103 -3.17 5.12 -22.55
N GLU A 104 -2.82 5.64 -23.73
CA GLU A 104 -1.91 4.98 -24.67
C GLU A 104 -0.55 4.68 -24.02
N ALA A 105 0.03 5.65 -23.30
CA ALA A 105 1.29 5.45 -22.60
C ALA A 105 1.20 4.38 -21.50
N ALA A 106 0.12 4.38 -20.72
CA ALA A 106 -0.10 3.39 -19.67
C ALA A 106 -0.29 1.98 -20.26
N GLU A 107 -1.13 1.83 -21.28
CA GLU A 107 -1.35 0.56 -21.99
C GLU A 107 -0.05 0.02 -22.60
N TYR A 108 0.76 0.89 -23.22
CA TYR A 108 2.09 0.52 -23.70
C TYR A 108 2.98 -0.01 -22.57
N TYR A 109 3.02 0.67 -21.42
CA TYR A 109 3.83 0.23 -20.29
C TYR A 109 3.33 -1.08 -19.66
N LEU A 110 2.02 -1.31 -19.61
CA LEU A 110 1.45 -2.58 -19.19
C LEU A 110 1.85 -3.73 -20.15
N ASP A 111 1.78 -3.51 -21.47
CA ASP A 111 2.12 -4.51 -22.49
C ASP A 111 3.59 -4.99 -22.39
N ILE A 112 4.49 -4.09 -21.99
CA ILE A 112 5.92 -4.40 -21.83
C ILE A 112 6.32 -4.77 -20.39
N SER A 113 5.35 -5.11 -19.53
CA SER A 113 5.55 -5.46 -18.12
C SER A 113 6.34 -4.41 -17.33
N LYS A 114 5.91 -3.14 -17.49
CA LYS A 114 6.35 -1.98 -16.69
C LYS A 114 5.17 -1.36 -15.96
N GLU A 115 4.50 -2.19 -15.17
CA GLU A 115 3.27 -1.89 -14.46
C GLU A 115 3.43 -0.68 -13.52
N SER A 116 4.54 -0.58 -12.78
CA SER A 116 4.80 0.58 -11.90
C SER A 116 4.84 1.90 -12.68
N THR A 117 5.46 1.91 -13.87
CA THR A 117 5.49 3.09 -14.75
C THR A 117 4.11 3.38 -15.36
N ALA A 118 3.33 2.35 -15.69
CA ALA A 118 1.95 2.55 -16.13
C ALA A 118 1.11 3.24 -15.04
N LEU A 119 1.23 2.80 -13.78
CA LEU A 119 0.53 3.40 -12.64
C LEU A 119 0.98 4.85 -12.37
N GLU A 120 2.25 5.21 -12.61
CA GLU A 120 2.72 6.60 -12.60
C GLU A 120 1.99 7.45 -13.65
N VAL A 121 1.98 6.98 -14.89
CA VAL A 121 1.35 7.67 -16.02
C VAL A 121 -0.14 7.87 -15.77
N LEU A 122 -0.83 6.84 -15.26
CA LEU A 122 -2.25 6.93 -14.94
C LEU A 122 -2.53 7.97 -13.86
N ARG A 123 -1.76 7.99 -12.77
CA ARG A 123 -1.94 8.99 -11.71
C ARG A 123 -1.69 10.42 -12.20
N ASP A 124 -0.62 10.63 -12.97
CA ASP A 124 -0.32 11.94 -13.57
C ASP A 124 -1.45 12.38 -14.51
N GLY A 125 -1.95 11.46 -15.34
CA GLY A 125 -3.08 11.70 -16.23
C GLY A 125 -4.37 12.04 -15.49
N ILE A 126 -4.73 11.27 -14.45
CA ILE A 126 -5.89 11.53 -13.59
C ILE A 126 -5.76 12.91 -12.94
N ALA A 127 -4.61 13.23 -12.36
CA ALA A 127 -4.38 14.52 -11.70
C ALA A 127 -4.49 15.71 -12.67
N LYS A 128 -4.02 15.56 -13.90
CA LYS A 128 -4.05 16.63 -14.92
C LYS A 128 -5.39 16.78 -15.62
N THR A 129 -6.17 15.71 -15.77
CA THR A 129 -7.34 15.69 -16.65
C THR A 129 -8.66 15.39 -15.95
N GLY A 130 -8.64 14.69 -14.80
CA GLY A 130 -9.84 14.20 -14.12
C GLY A 130 -10.63 13.16 -14.92
N ASP A 131 -10.02 12.51 -15.91
CA ASP A 131 -10.69 11.55 -16.79
C ASP A 131 -11.09 10.27 -16.05
N GLN A 132 -12.37 9.90 -16.12
CA GLN A 132 -12.90 8.71 -15.46
C GLN A 132 -12.33 7.42 -16.05
N GLY A 133 -12.07 7.36 -17.36
CA GLY A 133 -11.53 6.14 -17.96
C GLY A 133 -10.08 5.86 -17.56
N LEU A 134 -9.29 6.90 -17.25
CA LEU A 134 -7.99 6.73 -16.60
C LEU A 134 -8.13 6.22 -15.17
N VAL A 135 -9.13 6.70 -14.41
CA VAL A 135 -9.44 6.19 -13.07
C VAL A 135 -9.80 4.71 -13.14
N ASP A 136 -10.68 4.32 -14.06
CA ASP A 136 -11.10 2.91 -14.22
C ASP A 136 -9.90 2.01 -14.58
N LEU A 137 -9.02 2.47 -15.48
CA LEU A 137 -7.80 1.75 -15.84
C LEU A 137 -6.80 1.66 -14.67
N TYR A 138 -6.71 2.71 -13.85
CA TYR A 138 -5.90 2.70 -12.63
C TYR A 138 -6.43 1.70 -11.61
N GLU A 139 -7.71 1.76 -11.27
CA GLU A 139 -8.34 0.87 -10.29
C GLU A 139 -8.25 -0.60 -10.71
N ALA A 140 -8.31 -0.88 -12.02
CA ALA A 140 -8.11 -2.24 -12.55
C ALA A 140 -6.69 -2.80 -12.37
N ASN A 141 -5.67 -1.95 -12.13
CA ASN A 141 -4.26 -2.35 -12.10
C ASN A 141 -3.53 -1.99 -10.79
N ARG A 142 -4.09 -1.13 -9.94
CA ARG A 142 -3.43 -0.64 -8.71
C ARG A 142 -3.09 -1.73 -7.69
N TYR A 143 -3.81 -2.85 -7.74
CA TYR A 143 -3.64 -4.00 -6.84
C TYR A 143 -2.62 -5.02 -7.33
N LEU A 144 -2.00 -4.78 -8.50
CA LEU A 144 -0.83 -5.54 -8.92
C LEU A 144 0.25 -5.41 -7.85
N PHE A 145 0.92 -6.53 -7.58
CA PHE A 145 1.90 -6.61 -6.51
C PHE A 145 3.13 -7.37 -6.97
N LYS A 146 4.24 -7.13 -6.25
CA LYS A 146 5.42 -7.97 -6.30
C LYS A 146 5.53 -8.82 -5.04
N LEU A 147 6.09 -10.01 -5.17
CA LEU A 147 6.47 -10.86 -4.04
C LEU A 147 7.94 -10.63 -3.69
N GLU A 148 8.19 -10.21 -2.46
CA GLU A 148 9.52 -10.01 -1.93
C GLU A 148 10.22 -11.35 -1.65
N ARG A 149 11.55 -11.37 -1.84
CA ARG A 149 12.35 -12.61 -1.74
C ARG A 149 12.68 -13.00 -0.29
N SER A 150 12.59 -12.06 0.65
CA SER A 150 12.85 -12.35 2.05
C SER A 150 11.84 -13.37 2.57
N THR A 151 12.34 -14.44 3.17
CA THR A 151 11.51 -15.55 3.68
C THR A 151 11.80 -15.76 5.15
N TYR A 152 10.74 -15.94 5.95
CA TYR A 152 10.78 -16.04 7.40
C TYR A 152 10.00 -17.26 7.90
N GLN A 153 10.41 -17.79 9.06
CA GLN A 153 9.73 -18.91 9.72
C GLN A 153 8.39 -18.46 10.31
N ASN A 154 8.36 -17.26 10.86
CA ASN A 154 7.18 -16.65 11.47
C ASN A 154 7.24 -15.13 11.34
N VAL A 155 6.07 -14.51 11.31
CA VAL A 155 5.88 -13.05 11.26
C VAL A 155 4.64 -12.67 12.07
N THR A 156 4.60 -11.46 12.60
CA THR A 156 3.40 -10.88 13.24
C THR A 156 2.71 -9.86 12.33
N ALA A 157 1.64 -9.21 12.80
CA ALA A 157 1.01 -8.10 12.11
C ALA A 157 1.92 -6.87 12.10
N THR A 158 1.75 -6.04 11.08
CA THR A 158 2.50 -4.79 10.93
C THR A 158 1.99 -3.69 11.87
N VAL A 159 2.92 -3.04 12.58
CA VAL A 159 2.65 -1.84 13.40
C VAL A 159 3.71 -0.78 13.13
N GLY A 160 3.28 0.44 12.84
CA GLY A 160 4.19 1.59 12.69
C GLY A 160 5.30 1.37 11.65
N ASN A 161 5.03 0.60 10.58
CA ASN A 161 5.97 0.15 9.55
C ASN A 161 6.99 -0.92 9.98
N THR A 162 6.77 -1.58 11.11
CA THR A 162 7.62 -2.66 11.61
C THR A 162 6.86 -3.95 11.80
N ILE A 163 7.56 -5.06 11.61
CA ILE A 163 7.01 -6.41 11.67
C ILE A 163 7.99 -7.26 12.48
N GLN A 164 7.48 -8.00 13.47
CA GLN A 164 8.32 -8.96 14.19
C GLN A 164 8.47 -10.17 13.29
N VAL A 165 9.71 -10.59 13.08
CA VAL A 165 10.04 -11.67 12.15
C VAL A 165 10.96 -12.69 12.83
N GLN A 166 10.81 -13.96 12.49
CA GLN A 166 11.59 -15.05 13.08
C GLN A 166 12.42 -15.77 12.02
N LEU A 167 13.71 -15.93 12.31
CA LEU A 167 14.65 -16.76 11.57
C LEU A 167 15.43 -17.63 12.55
N ASP A 168 15.60 -18.91 12.22
CA ASP A 168 16.36 -19.87 13.03
C ASP A 168 15.95 -19.89 14.51
N GLY A 169 14.64 -19.78 14.77
CA GLY A 169 14.06 -19.75 16.11
C GLY A 169 14.27 -18.44 16.88
N LYS A 170 14.98 -17.45 16.33
CA LYS A 170 15.24 -16.15 16.96
C LYS A 170 14.41 -15.05 16.30
N TRP A 171 13.98 -14.10 17.10
CA TRP A 171 13.17 -12.96 16.69
C TRP A 171 14.01 -11.72 16.40
N GLY A 172 13.56 -10.94 15.43
CA GLY A 172 14.06 -9.63 15.05
C GLY A 172 12.91 -8.74 14.56
N LEU A 173 13.24 -7.58 14.03
CA LEU A 173 12.29 -6.68 13.39
C LEU A 173 12.66 -6.46 11.94
N ALA A 174 11.68 -6.48 11.05
CA ALA A 174 11.79 -6.03 9.68
C ALA A 174 10.92 -4.79 9.45
N ASP A 175 11.16 -4.08 8.36
CA ASP A 175 10.22 -3.09 7.83
C ASP A 175 9.03 -3.78 7.13
N ALA A 176 8.07 -3.00 6.64
CA ALA A 176 6.87 -3.54 5.98
C ALA A 176 7.16 -4.37 4.71
N THR A 177 8.32 -4.17 4.06
CA THR A 177 8.76 -4.95 2.88
C THR A 177 9.47 -6.24 3.28
N GLY A 178 9.66 -6.48 4.58
CA GLY A 178 10.41 -7.63 5.08
C GLY A 178 11.93 -7.44 5.07
N SER A 179 12.43 -6.20 4.94
CA SER A 179 13.87 -5.91 5.09
C SER A 179 14.22 -5.77 6.57
N LEU A 180 15.23 -6.51 7.04
CA LEU A 180 15.62 -6.51 8.45
C LEU A 180 16.08 -5.12 8.94
N LEU A 181 15.50 -4.68 10.06
CA LEU A 181 15.88 -3.49 10.83
C LEU A 181 16.67 -3.90 12.07
N ILE A 182 16.15 -4.88 12.81
CA ILE A 182 16.81 -5.50 13.97
C ILE A 182 17.06 -6.97 13.62
N PRO A 183 18.30 -7.47 13.74
CA PRO A 183 18.61 -8.85 13.38
C PRO A 183 17.84 -9.87 14.23
N CYS A 184 17.54 -11.02 13.62
CA CYS A 184 16.94 -12.15 14.31
C CYS A 184 17.96 -12.82 15.25
N GLN A 185 18.09 -12.31 16.46
CA GLN A 185 19.02 -12.82 17.47
C GLN A 185 18.39 -12.96 18.87
N TYR A 186 17.18 -12.43 19.05
CA TYR A 186 16.52 -12.36 20.35
C TYR A 186 15.59 -13.55 20.59
N ASP A 187 15.40 -13.93 21.85
CA ASP A 187 14.40 -14.94 22.23
C ASP A 187 12.97 -14.41 22.06
N LYS A 188 12.80 -13.11 22.21
CA LYS A 188 11.55 -12.37 21.99
C LYS A 188 11.86 -10.91 21.69
N VAL A 189 11.06 -10.29 20.84
CA VAL A 189 11.07 -8.84 20.57
C VAL A 189 9.64 -8.30 20.67
N SER A 190 9.46 -7.06 21.08
CA SER A 190 8.16 -6.37 21.07
C SER A 190 7.91 -5.72 19.71
N THR A 191 6.73 -5.12 19.53
CA THR A 191 6.53 -4.03 18.55
C THR A 191 7.50 -2.86 18.80
N CYS A 192 7.73 -2.06 17.75
CA CYS A 192 8.50 -0.82 17.85
C CYS A 192 7.57 0.39 18.00
N TRP A 193 7.91 1.31 18.90
CA TRP A 193 7.23 2.59 19.04
C TRP A 193 8.25 3.68 19.32
N ASN A 194 8.16 4.83 18.63
CA ASN A 194 9.10 5.94 18.76
C ASN A 194 10.59 5.51 18.67
N GLY A 195 10.90 4.56 17.78
CA GLY A 195 12.25 4.05 17.54
C GLY A 195 12.82 3.18 18.67
N ARG A 196 11.98 2.71 19.61
CA ARG A 196 12.37 1.81 20.70
C ARG A 196 11.68 0.47 20.58
N THR A 197 12.44 -0.58 20.86
CA THR A 197 11.98 -1.97 20.88
C THR A 197 12.46 -2.64 22.16
N ILE A 198 11.61 -3.48 22.75
CA ILE A 198 11.94 -4.29 23.92
C ILE A 198 12.35 -5.67 23.42
N VAL A 199 13.46 -6.17 23.94
CA VAL A 199 14.04 -7.44 23.50
C VAL A 199 14.46 -8.27 24.70
N SER A 200 14.42 -9.59 24.55
CA SER A 200 15.03 -10.53 25.50
C SER A 200 16.10 -11.38 24.84
N GLU A 201 17.20 -11.55 25.54
CA GLU A 201 18.32 -12.42 25.17
C GLU A 201 18.82 -13.11 26.44
N ASP A 202 18.74 -14.44 26.48
CA ASP A 202 19.17 -15.27 27.62
C ASP A 202 18.51 -14.84 28.95
N GLY A 203 17.22 -14.49 28.88
CA GLY A 203 16.42 -14.03 30.03
C GLY A 203 16.66 -12.57 30.44
N LEU A 204 17.60 -11.86 29.79
CA LEU A 204 17.82 -10.44 30.04
C LEU A 204 16.89 -9.59 29.17
N ILE A 205 16.01 -8.81 29.81
CA ILE A 205 15.10 -7.88 29.12
C ILE A 205 15.74 -6.47 29.04
N THR A 206 15.90 -5.97 27.82
CA THR A 206 16.48 -4.64 27.53
C THR A 206 15.65 -3.87 26.51
N ALA A 207 15.79 -2.54 26.49
CA ALA A 207 15.35 -1.74 25.35
C ALA A 207 16.52 -1.49 24.40
N VAL A 208 16.24 -1.54 23.10
CA VAL A 208 17.17 -1.19 22.02
C VAL A 208 16.59 -0.08 21.14
N ASP A 209 17.47 0.70 20.52
CA ASP A 209 17.10 1.66 19.48
C ASP A 209 16.97 0.97 18.10
N GLN A 210 16.57 1.75 17.10
CA GLN A 210 16.48 1.32 15.70
C GLN A 210 17.78 0.82 15.06
N ASN A 211 18.94 1.13 15.65
CA ASN A 211 20.25 0.64 15.22
C ASN A 211 20.70 -0.57 16.05
N ASN A 212 19.80 -1.14 16.85
CA ASN A 212 20.05 -2.25 17.75
C ASN A 212 21.06 -1.93 18.89
N ASN A 213 21.23 -0.66 19.24
CA ASN A 213 22.03 -0.27 20.41
C ASN A 213 21.19 -0.44 21.68
N ARG A 214 21.76 -1.09 22.70
CA ARG A 214 21.12 -1.19 24.03
C ARG A 214 21.02 0.19 24.66
N LEU A 215 19.80 0.60 25.00
CA LEU A 215 19.49 1.87 25.65
C LEU A 215 19.45 1.75 27.17
N ALA A 216 18.80 0.70 27.67
CA ALA A 216 18.59 0.48 29.10
C ALA A 216 18.33 -0.99 29.41
N LYS A 217 18.75 -1.43 30.61
CA LYS A 217 18.23 -2.64 31.25
C LYS A 217 16.92 -2.26 31.96
N LEU A 218 15.84 -3.00 31.70
CA LEU A 218 14.50 -2.52 32.04
C LEU A 218 14.10 -2.87 33.46
N HIS A 219 14.26 -4.12 33.86
CA HIS A 219 13.93 -4.55 35.21
C HIS A 219 14.59 -5.89 35.53
N GLU A 220 15.26 -6.02 36.68
CA GLU A 220 15.96 -7.27 37.02
C GLU A 220 15.01 -8.43 37.35
N GLN A 221 13.79 -8.12 37.77
CA GLN A 221 12.81 -9.11 38.24
C GLN A 221 11.74 -9.42 37.18
N ALA A 222 11.73 -8.74 36.04
CA ALA A 222 10.75 -9.03 35.00
C ALA A 222 11.09 -10.35 34.30
N GLY A 223 10.16 -11.30 34.33
CA GLY A 223 10.31 -12.61 33.69
C GLY A 223 9.81 -12.64 32.25
N ASP A 224 8.96 -11.69 31.85
CA ASP A 224 8.45 -11.56 30.48
C ASP A 224 7.95 -10.13 30.22
N PHE A 225 7.63 -9.82 28.96
CA PHE A 225 7.11 -8.53 28.50
C PHE A 225 6.09 -8.65 27.36
N GLY A 226 5.19 -7.68 27.26
CA GLY A 226 4.22 -7.53 26.17
C GLY A 226 4.73 -6.65 25.02
N ASN A 227 3.85 -6.33 24.09
CA ASN A 227 4.17 -5.38 23.02
C ASN A 227 4.35 -3.95 23.55
N TYR A 228 5.25 -3.18 22.93
CA TYR A 228 5.56 -1.79 23.30
C TYR A 228 4.80 -0.83 22.40
N ALA A 229 3.96 0.01 22.99
CA ALA A 229 3.09 0.93 22.27
C ALA A 229 2.75 2.12 23.16
N GLN A 230 2.51 3.29 22.55
CA GLN A 230 2.07 4.49 23.27
C GLN A 230 2.95 4.81 24.50
N ASP A 231 4.26 4.59 24.34
CA ASP A 231 5.30 4.69 25.37
C ASP A 231 5.00 3.87 26.64
N ARG A 232 4.52 2.64 26.47
CA ARG A 232 4.18 1.69 27.54
C ARG A 232 4.48 0.25 27.14
N VAL A 233 4.79 -0.59 28.12
CA VAL A 233 4.94 -2.05 27.97
C VAL A 233 4.36 -2.75 29.19
N ALA A 234 3.77 -3.92 29.00
CA ALA A 234 3.43 -4.83 30.09
C ALA A 234 4.67 -5.62 30.51
N LEU A 235 5.00 -5.67 31.80
CA LEU A 235 6.08 -6.49 32.36
C LEU A 235 5.48 -7.54 33.29
N LYS A 236 5.90 -8.80 33.17
CA LYS A 236 5.50 -9.88 34.07
C LYS A 236 6.41 -9.92 35.29
N LEU A 237 5.84 -9.62 36.46
CA LEU A 237 6.48 -9.73 37.77
C LEU A 237 5.92 -10.95 38.54
N GLU A 238 6.39 -11.17 39.77
CA GLU A 238 5.96 -12.31 40.61
C GLU A 238 4.45 -12.30 40.91
N ASP A 239 3.87 -11.12 41.14
CA ASP A 239 2.48 -10.92 41.54
C ASP A 239 1.51 -10.69 40.38
N GLY A 240 2.00 -10.45 39.16
CA GLY A 240 1.13 -10.22 38.02
C GLY A 240 1.80 -9.54 36.84
N TRP A 241 0.99 -9.19 35.84
CA TRP A 241 1.40 -8.27 34.78
C TRP A 241 1.19 -6.85 35.24
N HIS A 242 2.24 -6.05 35.14
CA HIS A 242 2.21 -4.63 35.47
C HIS A 242 2.44 -3.81 34.24
N ARG A 243 1.76 -2.68 34.16
CA ARG A 243 2.12 -1.65 33.20
C ARG A 243 3.41 -0.96 33.62
N ALA A 244 4.33 -0.80 32.69
CA ALA A 244 5.49 0.07 32.82
C ALA A 244 5.41 1.21 31.79
N SER A 245 5.83 2.41 32.17
CA SER A 245 5.98 3.54 31.23
C SER A 245 7.16 3.35 30.28
N GLY A 246 7.36 4.26 29.33
CA GLY A 246 8.54 4.28 28.45
C GLY A 246 9.84 4.64 29.17
N GLU A 247 9.76 5.07 30.43
CA GLU A 247 10.88 5.17 31.39
C GLU A 247 10.95 3.95 32.32
N PHE A 248 10.09 2.95 32.09
CA PHE A 248 10.00 1.69 32.80
C PHE A 248 9.64 1.82 34.28
N ALA A 249 9.00 2.93 34.64
CA ALA A 249 8.36 3.06 35.94
C ALA A 249 7.14 2.12 35.98
N VAL A 250 7.23 1.10 36.84
CA VAL A 250 6.20 0.08 37.03
C VAL A 250 5.04 0.66 37.86
N GLY A 251 3.82 0.51 37.34
CA GLY A 251 2.59 0.89 38.04
C GLY A 251 2.26 -0.07 39.19
N SER A 252 1.53 0.43 40.20
CA SER A 252 1.15 -0.35 41.38
C SER A 252 0.04 -1.39 41.13
N ALA A 253 -0.73 -1.23 40.06
CA ALA A 253 -1.79 -2.18 39.71
C ALA A 253 -1.19 -3.41 39.01
N ALA A 254 -1.58 -4.59 39.51
CA ALA A 254 -1.27 -5.88 38.91
C ALA A 254 -2.51 -6.45 38.22
N PHE A 255 -2.31 -7.05 37.05
CA PHE A 255 -3.34 -7.80 36.32
C PHE A 255 -2.94 -9.27 36.19
N GLU A 256 -3.94 -10.15 36.05
CA GLU A 256 -3.68 -11.55 35.73
C GLU A 256 -3.06 -11.69 34.33
N GLU A 257 -3.54 -10.87 33.39
CA GLU A 257 -3.10 -10.72 32.00
C GLU A 257 -3.43 -9.29 31.52
N ILE A 258 -2.64 -8.74 30.59
CA ILE A 258 -2.91 -7.46 29.93
C ILE A 258 -2.35 -7.46 28.50
N GLY A 259 -3.14 -6.97 27.55
CA GLY A 259 -2.75 -6.85 26.14
C GLY A 259 -1.99 -5.57 25.82
N MET A 260 -1.86 -5.30 24.53
CA MET A 260 -1.21 -4.11 24.01
C MET A 260 -2.16 -2.91 24.07
N TYR A 261 -1.63 -1.75 24.44
CA TYR A 261 -2.39 -0.51 24.35
C TYR A 261 -2.64 -0.11 22.89
N SER A 262 -3.90 0.15 22.56
CA SER A 262 -4.36 0.76 21.31
C SER A 262 -5.42 1.81 21.61
N ASP A 263 -5.33 2.98 20.97
CA ASP A 263 -6.25 4.11 21.21
C ASP A 263 -6.45 4.50 22.68
N GLY A 264 -5.42 4.31 23.52
CA GLY A 264 -5.48 4.66 24.95
C GLY A 264 -5.99 3.54 25.86
N TYR A 265 -6.37 2.39 25.30
CA TYR A 265 -6.98 1.29 26.04
C TYR A 265 -6.25 -0.02 25.85
N ALA A 266 -6.35 -0.91 26.83
CA ALA A 266 -5.83 -2.28 26.75
C ALA A 266 -6.83 -3.28 27.32
N PRO A 267 -6.92 -4.50 26.75
CA PRO A 267 -7.67 -5.57 27.38
C PRO A 267 -6.90 -6.06 28.60
N ALA A 268 -7.57 -6.23 29.73
CA ALA A 268 -6.95 -6.69 30.96
C ALA A 268 -7.84 -7.69 31.70
N LYS A 269 -7.19 -8.62 32.40
CA LYS A 269 -7.85 -9.68 33.15
C LYS A 269 -7.66 -9.49 34.65
N SER A 270 -8.76 -9.58 35.39
CA SER A 270 -8.78 -9.49 36.85
C SER A 270 -9.94 -10.31 37.41
N GLY A 271 -9.70 -11.08 38.47
CA GLY A 271 -10.71 -11.96 39.06
C GLY A 271 -11.17 -13.06 38.11
N GLY A 272 -10.29 -13.52 37.22
CA GLY A 272 -10.59 -14.54 36.21
C GLY A 272 -11.41 -14.05 35.01
N LYS A 273 -11.78 -12.77 34.94
CA LYS A 273 -12.60 -12.17 33.89
C LYS A 273 -11.88 -11.03 33.18
N TRP A 274 -12.24 -10.82 31.92
CA TRP A 274 -11.64 -9.80 31.07
C TRP A 274 -12.51 -8.55 30.98
N GLY A 275 -11.84 -7.40 30.93
CA GLY A 275 -12.41 -6.08 30.67
C GLY A 275 -11.43 -5.22 29.88
N VAL A 276 -11.73 -3.93 29.74
CA VAL A 276 -10.90 -2.95 29.04
C VAL A 276 -10.55 -1.83 30.00
N VAL A 277 -9.26 -1.54 30.13
CA VAL A 277 -8.72 -0.48 30.99
C VAL A 277 -8.11 0.63 30.17
N ASP A 278 -8.12 1.84 30.71
CA ASP A 278 -7.47 3.02 30.13
C ASP A 278 -6.00 3.18 30.56
N LEU A 279 -5.46 4.37 30.31
CA LEU A 279 -4.09 4.75 30.65
C LEU A 279 -3.89 5.02 32.14
N GLU A 280 -4.94 5.09 32.94
CA GLU A 280 -4.96 5.32 34.38
C GLU A 280 -5.29 4.02 35.14
N ASN A 281 -5.58 2.94 34.42
CA ASN A 281 -6.10 1.65 34.90
C ASN A 281 -7.55 1.73 35.41
N GLU A 282 -8.31 2.74 34.98
CA GLU A 282 -9.75 2.77 35.17
C GLU A 282 -10.41 1.88 34.11
N TRP A 283 -11.46 1.17 34.51
CA TRP A 283 -12.17 0.25 33.61
C TRP A 283 -13.15 1.03 32.74
N LEU A 284 -12.89 1.06 31.44
CA LEU A 284 -13.90 1.43 30.45
C LEU A 284 -14.98 0.35 30.36
N VAL A 285 -14.54 -0.91 30.27
CA VAL A 285 -15.39 -2.10 30.31
C VAL A 285 -14.99 -2.91 31.53
N PRO A 286 -15.85 -3.07 32.55
CA PRO A 286 -15.52 -3.86 33.74
C PRO A 286 -15.14 -5.31 33.42
N PRO A 287 -14.32 -5.97 34.26
CA PRO A 287 -13.88 -7.34 34.04
C PRO A 287 -15.01 -8.34 34.35
N GLU A 288 -15.93 -8.49 33.41
CA GLU A 288 -17.14 -9.32 33.54
C GLU A 288 -17.25 -10.40 32.45
N TYR A 289 -16.39 -10.32 31.43
CA TYR A 289 -16.47 -11.14 30.22
C TYR A 289 -15.50 -12.31 30.25
N ASP A 290 -15.81 -13.37 29.50
CA ASP A 290 -14.95 -14.54 29.39
C ASP A 290 -13.69 -14.24 28.57
N GLN A 291 -13.79 -13.30 27.62
CA GLN A 291 -12.67 -12.83 26.79
C GLN A 291 -12.96 -11.42 26.26
N ILE A 292 -11.90 -10.63 26.07
CA ILE A 292 -11.93 -9.51 25.12
C ILE A 292 -11.28 -9.99 23.81
N ILE A 293 -11.99 -9.85 22.69
CA ILE A 293 -11.46 -10.21 21.37
C ILE A 293 -10.30 -9.28 21.05
N GLN A 294 -9.19 -9.90 20.67
CA GLN A 294 -7.91 -9.25 20.43
C GLN A 294 -7.37 -9.66 19.08
N ASP A 295 -6.59 -8.79 18.45
CA ASP A 295 -5.75 -9.19 17.33
C ASP A 295 -4.48 -9.91 17.82
N GLU A 296 -3.66 -10.36 16.89
CA GLU A 296 -2.43 -11.10 17.22
C GLU A 296 -1.39 -10.30 18.02
N LEU A 297 -1.52 -8.97 18.08
CA LEU A 297 -0.64 -8.10 18.86
C LEU A 297 -1.21 -7.78 20.24
N GLY A 298 -2.43 -8.25 20.54
CA GLY A 298 -3.12 -8.00 21.81
C GLY A 298 -3.90 -6.69 21.84
N ARG A 299 -4.20 -6.09 20.68
CA ARG A 299 -5.03 -4.88 20.57
C ARG A 299 -6.50 -5.27 20.48
N CYS A 300 -7.38 -4.53 21.15
CA CYS A 300 -8.82 -4.84 21.16
C CYS A 300 -9.72 -3.65 20.89
N TYR A 301 -9.22 -2.43 21.04
CA TYR A 301 -10.02 -1.22 21.05
C TYR A 301 -9.60 -0.32 19.90
N ALA A 302 -10.58 0.06 19.08
CA ALA A 302 -10.43 1.02 18.01
C ALA A 302 -11.78 1.67 17.76
N GLN A 303 -11.77 2.98 17.49
CA GLN A 303 -12.98 3.72 17.05
C GLN A 303 -14.17 3.60 18.03
N GLY A 304 -13.92 3.60 19.34
CA GLY A 304 -14.99 3.51 20.34
C GLY A 304 -15.56 2.11 20.56
N ALA A 305 -15.05 1.10 19.85
CA ALA A 305 -15.65 -0.23 19.79
C ALA A 305 -14.72 -1.33 20.29
N VAL A 306 -15.31 -2.36 20.91
CA VAL A 306 -14.65 -3.60 21.30
C VAL A 306 -15.61 -4.78 21.15
N PHE A 307 -15.06 -5.95 20.82
CA PHE A 307 -15.82 -7.19 20.87
C PHE A 307 -15.48 -7.97 22.13
N VAL A 308 -16.50 -8.48 22.81
CA VAL A 308 -16.39 -9.23 24.07
C VAL A 308 -17.03 -10.60 23.92
N ARG A 309 -16.44 -11.64 24.52
CA ARG A 309 -17.01 -12.99 24.52
C ARG A 309 -17.71 -13.27 25.84
N GLN A 310 -18.92 -13.80 25.75
CA GLN A 310 -19.70 -14.29 26.88
C GLN A 310 -20.36 -15.62 26.50
N GLY A 311 -19.92 -16.71 27.12
CA GLY A 311 -20.25 -18.06 26.67
C GLY A 311 -19.85 -18.28 25.22
N ASP A 312 -20.79 -18.78 24.40
CA ASP A 312 -20.57 -19.08 22.99
C ASP A 312 -20.79 -17.88 22.06
N GLN A 313 -21.08 -16.70 22.61
CA GLN A 313 -21.44 -15.50 21.86
C GLN A 313 -20.36 -14.41 21.94
N VAL A 314 -20.21 -13.67 20.85
CA VAL A 314 -19.43 -12.44 20.77
C VAL A 314 -20.36 -11.24 20.64
N LEU A 315 -20.23 -10.29 21.56
CA LEU A 315 -21.02 -9.06 21.61
C LEU A 315 -20.17 -7.89 21.13
N LEU A 316 -20.75 -7.01 20.31
CA LEU A 316 -20.17 -5.71 19.98
C LEU A 316 -20.57 -4.71 21.06
N LEU A 317 -19.58 -4.10 21.73
CA LEU A 317 -19.78 -2.97 22.61
C LEU A 317 -19.24 -1.70 21.94
N VAL A 318 -20.05 -0.65 21.88
CA VAL A 318 -19.65 0.70 21.43
C VAL A 318 -19.86 1.65 22.60
N ASP A 319 -18.78 2.33 23.01
CA ASP A 319 -18.75 3.18 24.21
C ASP A 319 -19.27 2.46 25.48
N GLY A 320 -19.07 1.13 25.55
CA GLY A 320 -19.49 0.28 26.66
C GLY A 320 -20.91 -0.28 26.56
N GLU A 321 -21.70 0.12 25.56
CA GLU A 321 -23.08 -0.36 25.34
C GLU A 321 -23.15 -1.40 24.23
N GLN A 322 -23.96 -2.44 24.41
CA GLN A 322 -24.15 -3.47 23.38
C GLN A 322 -24.87 -2.89 22.15
N VAL A 323 -24.34 -3.16 20.97
CA VAL A 323 -24.93 -2.78 19.68
C VAL A 323 -25.26 -4.04 18.87
N GLY A 324 -26.52 -4.16 18.46
CA GLY A 324 -26.98 -5.21 17.56
C GLY A 324 -27.03 -6.62 18.18
N GLU A 325 -27.18 -7.60 17.30
CA GLU A 325 -27.24 -9.02 17.66
C GLU A 325 -25.85 -9.63 17.87
N PRO A 326 -25.71 -10.65 18.73
CA PRO A 326 -24.45 -11.37 18.92
C PRO A 326 -23.94 -12.08 17.66
N TYR A 327 -22.63 -12.32 17.62
CA TYR A 327 -21.89 -13.04 16.59
C TYR A 327 -21.27 -14.33 17.13
N GLN A 328 -20.81 -15.21 16.23
CA GLN A 328 -20.06 -16.42 16.61
C GLN A 328 -18.59 -16.11 16.92
N ASP A 329 -18.00 -15.24 16.10
CA ASP A 329 -16.65 -14.72 16.27
C ASP A 329 -16.51 -13.33 15.64
N ALA A 330 -15.41 -12.64 15.95
CA ALA A 330 -15.09 -11.32 15.39
C ALA A 330 -13.58 -11.08 15.30
N ARG A 331 -13.20 -10.03 14.57
CA ARG A 331 -11.88 -9.39 14.62
C ARG A 331 -12.05 -7.92 15.05
N PRO A 332 -11.07 -7.33 15.76
CA PRO A 332 -11.15 -5.92 16.14
C PRO A 332 -11.36 -4.98 14.95
N PHE A 333 -11.97 -3.83 15.21
CA PHE A 333 -12.18 -2.81 14.19
C PHE A 333 -10.87 -2.26 13.62
N ALA A 334 -10.87 -2.03 12.31
CA ALA A 334 -9.82 -1.31 11.59
C ALA A 334 -10.42 -0.64 10.35
N ASP A 335 -9.94 0.54 9.99
CA ASP A 335 -10.40 1.33 8.83
C ASP A 335 -11.92 1.51 8.70
N GLY A 336 -12.65 1.63 9.82
CA GLY A 336 -14.12 1.77 9.81
C GLY A 336 -14.93 0.47 9.88
N TYR A 337 -14.30 -0.69 9.75
CA TYR A 337 -15.00 -1.98 9.63
C TYR A 337 -14.46 -3.04 10.57
N ALA A 338 -15.26 -4.06 10.84
CA ALA A 338 -14.86 -5.27 11.54
C ALA A 338 -15.33 -6.51 10.79
N ALA A 339 -14.46 -7.53 10.76
CA ALA A 339 -14.83 -8.85 10.28
C ALA A 339 -15.60 -9.58 11.40
N VAL A 340 -16.74 -10.17 11.06
CA VAL A 340 -17.59 -10.91 11.99
C VAL A 340 -18.10 -12.20 11.38
N GLU A 341 -18.28 -13.22 12.22
CA GLU A 341 -18.79 -14.53 11.81
C GLU A 341 -20.26 -14.69 12.19
N ARG A 342 -21.06 -15.10 11.21
CA ARG A 342 -22.45 -15.50 11.38
C ARG A 342 -22.75 -16.70 10.50
N ASP A 343 -23.44 -17.69 11.05
CA ASP A 343 -23.81 -18.93 10.37
C ASP A 343 -22.61 -19.65 9.70
N GLY A 344 -21.44 -19.59 10.33
CA GLY A 344 -20.20 -20.22 9.85
C GLY A 344 -19.55 -19.53 8.64
N ARG A 345 -19.95 -18.29 8.33
CA ARG A 345 -19.35 -17.48 7.26
C ARG A 345 -18.97 -16.11 7.80
N TRP A 346 -17.91 -15.56 7.23
CA TRP A 346 -17.38 -14.25 7.57
C TRP A 346 -17.91 -13.18 6.62
N GLY A 347 -18.28 -12.04 7.19
CA GLY A 347 -18.67 -10.81 6.50
C GLY A 347 -18.10 -9.60 7.26
N PHE A 348 -18.43 -8.39 6.80
CA PHE A 348 -17.91 -7.17 7.41
C PHE A 348 -19.04 -6.21 7.79
N ILE A 349 -18.90 -5.62 8.98
CA ILE A 349 -19.84 -4.65 9.53
C ILE A 349 -19.17 -3.30 9.79
N ASP A 350 -19.98 -2.24 9.83
CA ASP A 350 -19.57 -0.95 10.38
C ASP A 350 -19.72 -0.91 11.92
N THR A 351 -19.35 0.22 12.54
CA THR A 351 -19.46 0.43 14.00
C THR A 351 -20.90 0.50 14.51
N GLN A 352 -21.90 0.64 13.64
CA GLN A 352 -23.32 0.57 14.00
C GLN A 352 -23.86 -0.87 13.89
N GLY A 353 -23.03 -1.84 13.49
CA GLY A 353 -23.43 -3.22 13.27
C GLY A 353 -24.15 -3.44 11.93
N ASN A 354 -24.17 -2.46 11.02
CA ASN A 354 -24.74 -2.67 9.70
C ASN A 354 -23.79 -3.50 8.85
N VAL A 355 -24.34 -4.49 8.14
CA VAL A 355 -23.57 -5.31 7.20
C VAL A 355 -23.17 -4.46 5.99
N GLN A 356 -21.87 -4.41 5.72
CA GLN A 356 -21.26 -3.68 4.62
C GLN A 356 -20.80 -4.64 3.51
N ILE A 357 -20.32 -5.83 3.90
CA ILE A 357 -19.98 -6.92 2.98
C ILE A 357 -20.64 -8.19 3.51
N ASP A 358 -21.39 -8.86 2.63
CA ASP A 358 -22.17 -10.05 2.97
C ASP A 358 -21.32 -11.19 3.54
N PHE A 359 -21.96 -12.03 4.38
CA PHE A 359 -21.36 -13.22 4.99
C PHE A 359 -21.10 -14.30 3.94
N ARG A 360 -19.93 -14.27 3.32
CA ARG A 360 -19.60 -15.14 2.18
C ARG A 360 -18.19 -15.67 2.17
N PHE A 361 -17.38 -15.47 3.21
CA PHE A 361 -16.00 -15.98 3.27
C PHE A 361 -15.86 -17.11 4.30
N ASP A 362 -14.87 -17.98 4.12
CA ASP A 362 -14.55 -19.04 5.08
C ASP A 362 -13.85 -18.50 6.33
N ASP A 363 -13.09 -17.42 6.19
CA ASP A 363 -12.41 -16.68 7.26
C ASP A 363 -12.12 -15.24 6.78
N ALA A 364 -11.87 -14.33 7.70
CA ALA A 364 -11.49 -12.96 7.40
C ALA A 364 -10.63 -12.35 8.52
N LEU A 365 -9.71 -11.47 8.12
CA LEU A 365 -8.96 -10.61 9.02
C LEU A 365 -9.49 -9.16 8.97
N SER A 366 -9.12 -8.37 9.97
CA SER A 366 -9.40 -6.94 9.98
C SER A 366 -8.81 -6.24 8.74
N PHE A 367 -9.49 -5.19 8.30
CA PHE A 367 -8.96 -4.33 7.25
C PHE A 367 -7.61 -3.72 7.65
N GLY A 368 -6.78 -3.48 6.65
CA GLY A 368 -5.59 -2.65 6.76
C GLY A 368 -5.36 -1.96 5.43
N GLN A 369 -5.29 -0.63 5.45
CA GLN A 369 -5.22 0.19 4.23
C GLN A 369 -6.32 -0.12 3.22
N HIS A 370 -7.56 -0.23 3.70
CA HIS A 370 -8.73 -0.46 2.85
C HIS A 370 -8.77 -1.84 2.15
N LEU A 371 -7.88 -2.76 2.54
CA LEU A 371 -7.88 -4.16 2.09
C LEU A 371 -8.05 -5.11 3.28
N ALA A 372 -8.86 -6.15 3.13
CA ALA A 372 -8.99 -7.22 4.12
C ALA A 372 -8.54 -8.54 3.52
N ALA A 373 -7.71 -9.28 4.27
CA ALA A 373 -7.39 -10.66 3.90
C ALA A 373 -8.62 -11.54 4.16
N VAL A 374 -9.04 -12.30 3.17
CA VAL A 374 -10.18 -13.22 3.26
C VAL A 374 -9.76 -14.60 2.78
N LYS A 375 -10.38 -15.62 3.37
CA LYS A 375 -10.19 -17.00 2.97
C LYS A 375 -11.38 -17.47 2.14
N ASP A 376 -11.09 -18.10 1.01
CA ASP A 376 -12.06 -18.78 0.18
C ASP A 376 -11.50 -20.15 -0.24
N GLY A 377 -12.15 -21.22 0.22
CA GLY A 377 -11.63 -22.57 0.14
C GLY A 377 -10.38 -22.75 1.01
N ASP A 378 -9.27 -23.13 0.39
CA ASP A 378 -8.00 -23.42 1.09
C ASP A 378 -7.03 -22.23 1.11
N PHE A 379 -7.32 -21.16 0.37
CA PHE A 379 -6.37 -20.08 0.13
C PHE A 379 -6.90 -18.73 0.59
N TRP A 380 -5.96 -17.83 0.84
CA TRP A 380 -6.18 -16.45 1.22
C TRP A 380 -5.94 -15.52 0.04
N GLY A 381 -6.85 -14.56 -0.13
CA GLY A 381 -6.78 -13.43 -1.05
C GLY A 381 -7.09 -12.13 -0.33
N TYR A 382 -7.36 -11.07 -1.08
CA TYR A 382 -7.72 -9.76 -0.51
C TYR A 382 -8.92 -9.14 -1.20
N VAL A 383 -9.80 -8.55 -0.39
CA VAL A 383 -10.96 -7.79 -0.85
C VAL A 383 -10.83 -6.32 -0.52
N SER A 384 -11.43 -5.48 -1.37
CA SER A 384 -11.57 -4.05 -1.14
C SER A 384 -12.73 -3.73 -0.19
N LEU A 385 -12.89 -2.45 0.15
CA LEU A 385 -14.04 -1.96 0.94
C LEU A 385 -15.40 -2.21 0.30
N SER A 386 -15.47 -2.36 -1.03
CA SER A 386 -16.72 -2.74 -1.72
C SER A 386 -17.02 -4.24 -1.65
N GLY A 387 -16.09 -5.01 -1.08
CA GLY A 387 -16.11 -6.46 -1.05
C GLY A 387 -15.61 -7.12 -2.33
N GLU A 388 -15.17 -6.37 -3.34
CA GLU A 388 -14.58 -6.91 -4.56
C GLU A 388 -13.27 -7.64 -4.28
N MET A 389 -13.08 -8.83 -4.85
CA MET A 389 -11.82 -9.57 -4.79
C MET A 389 -10.80 -8.86 -5.69
N VAL A 390 -9.76 -8.30 -5.09
CA VAL A 390 -8.72 -7.52 -5.81
C VAL A 390 -7.39 -8.24 -5.89
N ILE A 391 -7.17 -9.21 -5.00
CA ILE A 391 -6.10 -10.20 -5.12
C ILE A 391 -6.73 -11.56 -4.91
N GLU A 392 -6.68 -12.40 -5.93
CA GLU A 392 -7.26 -13.74 -5.89
C GLU A 392 -6.71 -14.60 -4.73
N PRO A 393 -7.47 -15.59 -4.24
CA PRO A 393 -7.00 -16.54 -3.24
C PRO A 393 -5.80 -17.37 -3.75
N LEU A 394 -4.59 -16.99 -3.34
CA LEU A 394 -3.33 -17.54 -3.84
C LEU A 394 -2.38 -17.99 -2.71
N PHE A 395 -2.62 -17.56 -1.47
CA PHE A 395 -1.69 -17.75 -0.34
C PHE A 395 -2.20 -18.78 0.66
N LEU A 396 -1.29 -19.51 1.31
CA LEU A 396 -1.68 -20.46 2.37
C LEU A 396 -2.20 -19.74 3.62
N GLN A 397 -1.63 -18.58 3.91
CA GLN A 397 -2.06 -17.65 4.95
C GLN A 397 -1.76 -16.22 4.49
N ALA A 398 -2.47 -15.25 5.05
CA ALA A 398 -2.27 -13.84 4.79
C ALA A 398 -2.39 -13.04 6.10
N LYS A 399 -1.85 -11.83 6.10
CA LYS A 399 -2.03 -10.81 7.15
C LYS A 399 -2.48 -9.50 6.53
N SER A 400 -2.97 -8.59 7.35
CA SER A 400 -3.50 -7.29 6.90
C SER A 400 -2.41 -6.41 6.25
N PHE A 401 -2.81 -5.61 5.27
CA PHE A 401 -1.94 -4.65 4.60
C PHE A 401 -1.55 -3.49 5.53
N SER A 402 -0.32 -3.00 5.34
CA SER A 402 0.21 -1.81 5.99
C SER A 402 1.34 -1.23 5.15
N GLN A 403 1.30 0.08 4.90
CA GLN A 403 2.26 0.80 4.05
C GLN A 403 2.50 0.15 2.68
N GLY A 404 1.43 -0.28 2.02
CA GLY A 404 1.44 -0.90 0.70
C GLY A 404 1.89 -2.36 0.69
N SER A 405 2.18 -2.95 1.85
CA SER A 405 2.74 -4.30 1.94
C SER A 405 1.96 -5.19 2.91
N ALA A 406 1.98 -6.50 2.67
CA ALA A 406 1.36 -7.47 3.56
C ALA A 406 2.20 -8.75 3.68
N PRO A 407 2.35 -9.32 4.88
CA PRO A 407 2.90 -10.66 5.02
C PRO A 407 1.94 -11.72 4.47
N VAL A 408 2.49 -12.63 3.67
CA VAL A 408 1.77 -13.78 3.11
C VAL A 408 2.58 -15.04 3.31
N ARG A 409 1.92 -16.18 3.47
CA ARG A 409 2.58 -17.47 3.61
C ARG A 409 2.46 -18.27 2.33
N THR A 410 3.61 -18.69 1.81
CA THR A 410 3.74 -19.59 0.66
C THR A 410 4.26 -20.95 1.13
N ALA A 411 4.55 -21.86 0.20
CA ALA A 411 5.18 -23.14 0.50
C ALA A 411 6.59 -22.98 1.10
N ASP A 412 7.28 -21.87 0.82
CA ASP A 412 8.65 -21.61 1.25
C ASP A 412 8.73 -20.97 2.66
N GLY A 413 7.65 -20.34 3.11
CA GLY A 413 7.57 -19.68 4.41
C GLY A 413 6.74 -18.39 4.36
N TRP A 414 6.92 -17.53 5.34
CA TRP A 414 6.35 -16.18 5.32
C TRP A 414 7.19 -15.26 4.45
N GLN A 415 6.56 -14.62 3.47
CA GLN A 415 7.12 -13.62 2.57
C GLN A 415 6.24 -12.36 2.63
N PHE A 416 6.54 -11.37 1.80
CA PHE A 416 5.81 -10.11 1.76
C PHE A 416 5.38 -9.82 0.33
N ILE A 417 4.13 -9.41 0.15
CA ILE A 417 3.69 -8.76 -1.08
C ILE A 417 3.74 -7.26 -0.89
N THR A 418 4.15 -6.54 -1.93
CA THR A 418 4.14 -5.08 -1.97
C THR A 418 3.35 -4.67 -3.20
N LEU A 419 2.28 -3.90 -3.02
CA LEU A 419 1.51 -3.31 -4.11
C LEU A 419 2.43 -2.40 -4.94
N LEU A 420 2.38 -2.55 -6.27
CA LEU A 420 3.25 -1.81 -7.17
C LEU A 420 3.00 -0.30 -7.09
N GLU A 421 1.79 0.13 -6.75
CA GLU A 421 1.47 1.56 -6.56
C GLU A 421 2.28 2.21 -5.41
N TYR A 422 2.86 1.42 -4.50
CA TYR A 422 3.64 1.85 -3.33
C TYR A 422 5.16 1.65 -3.48
N GLU A 423 5.67 1.21 -4.63
CA GLU A 423 7.12 1.13 -4.83
C GLU A 423 7.79 2.52 -4.70
N LYS A 424 8.97 2.57 -4.04
CA LYS A 424 9.70 3.84 -3.84
C LYS A 424 10.00 4.52 -5.18
N GLY A 425 9.64 5.81 -5.26
CA GLY A 425 9.66 6.60 -6.50
C GLY A 425 8.27 7.13 -6.88
N LEU A 426 7.23 6.56 -6.25
CA LEU A 426 5.82 6.85 -6.45
C LEU A 426 5.26 7.67 -5.29
N SER A 427 5.81 8.85 -5.02
CA SER A 427 5.22 9.70 -3.97
C SER A 427 3.92 10.36 -4.46
N LEU A 428 2.89 10.29 -3.61
CA LEU A 428 1.67 11.13 -3.65
C LEU A 428 1.98 12.62 -3.75
#